data_AF-A0A0J8QHC5-F1
#
_entry.id   AF-A0A0J8QHC5-F1
#
_cell.length_a   1.000
_cell.length_b   1.000
_cell.length_c   1.000
_cell.angle_alpha   90.00
_cell.angle_beta   90.00
_cell.angle_gamma   90.00
#
_symmetry.space_group_name_H-M   'P 1'
#
loop_
_entity.id
_entity.type
_entity.pdbx_description
1 polymer ?
#
loop_
_entity_poly.entity_id
_entity_poly.type
_entity_poly.pdbx_seq_one_letter_code
_entity_poly.pdbx_strand_id
1 'polypeptide(L)'
;MAGSDPGEWSPSRISYSSWSRLSVPLYFKARVVRSVPGRVSPAANGPSGGWTGIVSSDKWLQRMTIHFPLVGIISRRGTSIPTWSYGQIADVKTSFDEALDFTSPKLIGQDIQSTTGLCGDNCTGYDTCFIIDRPTNISDWTSSPKAMVPALNMFSTTTGISMLVSTNQHAVQIYTCSGQNGTLPVKQSQVDRNNQQNTGNTTHPVDTVQKYGCIVIEPEGWIDGVNNPQWGQLQYQIFGPNTPPAVNWATYVLEECNGEIHVNGEVSD
;
A
#
# COMPACT_ATOMS: atom_id res chain seq x y z
N MET A 1 23.28 33.36 -30.15
CA MET A 1 24.35 32.45 -29.67
C MET A 1 24.11 32.20 -28.19
N ALA A 2 24.08 30.91 -27.81
CA ALA A 2 23.93 30.31 -26.46
C ALA A 2 22.67 30.74 -25.68
N GLY A 3 21.61 29.95 -25.49
CA GLY A 3 21.55 28.48 -25.43
C GLY A 3 21.90 28.01 -24.02
N SER A 4 21.01 28.19 -23.04
CA SER A 4 21.13 27.59 -21.71
C SER A 4 20.41 26.24 -21.72
N ASP A 5 21.20 25.17 -21.76
CA ASP A 5 20.75 23.79 -21.65
C ASP A 5 19.90 23.58 -20.38
N PRO A 6 18.76 22.87 -20.46
CA PRO A 6 18.10 22.33 -19.28
C PRO A 6 18.97 21.17 -18.77
N GLY A 7 19.50 21.30 -17.55
CA GLY A 7 20.36 20.29 -16.94
C GLY A 7 19.81 18.87 -17.08
N GLU A 8 20.55 18.05 -17.81
CA GLU A 8 20.38 16.61 -17.98
C GLU A 8 20.27 15.93 -16.60
N TRP A 9 19.16 15.24 -16.35
CA TRP A 9 19.06 14.29 -15.25
C TRP A 9 19.92 13.07 -15.58
N SER A 10 21.19 13.07 -15.14
CA SER A 10 22.10 11.93 -15.30
C SER A 10 21.53 10.68 -14.60
N PRO A 11 21.36 9.54 -15.31
CA PRO A 11 20.80 8.32 -14.75
C PRO A 11 21.91 7.47 -14.14
N SER A 12 22.08 7.52 -12.82
CA SER A 12 22.74 6.43 -12.11
C SER A 12 22.09 6.19 -10.73
N ARG A 13 20.98 5.45 -10.77
CA ARG A 13 20.43 4.70 -9.63
C ARG A 13 20.51 3.22 -10.01
N ILE A 14 21.20 2.41 -9.21
CA ILE A 14 21.09 0.95 -9.34
C ILE A 14 20.03 0.52 -8.32
N SER A 15 18.80 0.38 -8.81
CA SER A 15 17.72 -0.26 -8.07
C SER A 15 17.68 -1.74 -8.47
N TYR A 16 17.73 -2.63 -7.48
CA TYR A 16 17.43 -4.04 -7.69
C TYR A 16 16.11 -4.36 -7.01
N SER A 17 15.09 -4.67 -7.80
CA SER A 17 13.85 -5.27 -7.33
C SER A 17 13.79 -6.73 -7.75
N SER A 18 13.45 -7.60 -6.81
CA SER A 18 13.24 -9.02 -7.07
C SER A 18 11.90 -9.45 -6.48
N TRP A 19 11.16 -10.22 -7.27
CA TRP A 19 9.97 -10.94 -6.83
C TRP A 19 10.30 -12.42 -6.83
N SER A 20 9.98 -13.12 -5.75
CA SER A 20 10.11 -14.57 -5.71
C SER A 20 8.84 -15.19 -5.15
N ARG A 21 8.39 -16.28 -5.78
CA ARG A 21 7.30 -17.12 -5.29
C ARG A 21 7.90 -18.39 -4.71
N LEU A 22 7.89 -18.53 -3.39
CA LEU A 22 8.27 -19.76 -2.70
C LEU A 22 6.98 -20.35 -2.16
N SER A 23 6.33 -21.23 -2.94
CA SER A 23 5.18 -22.07 -2.52
C SER A 23 3.98 -21.41 -1.79
N VAL A 24 3.89 -20.07 -1.72
CA VAL A 24 3.24 -19.25 -0.66
C VAL A 24 4.22 -19.08 0.51
N PRO A 25 4.77 -17.87 0.76
CA PRO A 25 4.33 -16.53 0.35
C PRO A 25 4.88 -15.96 -0.99
N LEU A 26 4.22 -14.92 -1.50
CA LEU A 26 4.81 -14.00 -2.49
C LEU A 26 5.75 -13.03 -1.75
N TYR A 27 7.00 -13.00 -2.17
CA TYR A 27 8.03 -12.16 -1.56
C TYR A 27 8.45 -11.04 -2.51
N PHE A 28 8.42 -9.82 -1.98
CA PHE A 28 8.97 -8.63 -2.62
C PHE A 28 10.20 -8.14 -1.86
N LYS A 29 11.29 -7.94 -2.60
CA LYS A 29 12.47 -7.24 -2.11
C LYS A 29 12.87 -6.17 -3.10
N ALA A 30 12.96 -4.94 -2.60
CA ALA A 30 13.62 -3.84 -3.29
C ALA A 30 14.86 -3.43 -2.48
N ARG A 31 15.98 -3.26 -3.18
CA ARG A 31 17.19 -2.68 -2.62
C ARG A 31 17.66 -1.58 -3.56
N VAL A 32 17.87 -0.39 -3.01
CA VAL A 32 18.46 0.71 -3.76
C VAL A 32 19.87 0.96 -3.26
N VAL A 33 20.83 0.79 -4.17
CA VAL A 33 22.24 1.12 -3.95
C VAL A 33 22.55 2.28 -4.89
N ARG A 34 22.96 3.41 -4.32
CA ARG A 34 23.26 4.63 -5.09
C ARG A 34 24.49 4.42 -5.98
N SER A 35 24.53 5.05 -7.16
CA SER A 35 25.68 5.02 -8.07
C SER A 35 26.19 6.39 -8.57
N VAL A 36 25.72 7.52 -8.01
CA VAL A 36 26.46 8.79 -8.11
C VAL A 36 27.36 8.90 -6.87
N PRO A 37 28.64 9.25 -6.94
CA PRO A 37 29.43 9.57 -5.73
C PRO A 37 29.01 10.93 -5.11
N GLY A 38 29.16 11.11 -3.79
CA GLY A 38 29.14 12.44 -3.16
C GLY A 38 27.83 13.27 -3.08
N ARG A 39 26.63 12.70 -3.26
CA ARG A 39 25.36 13.44 -3.06
C ARG A 39 24.43 12.72 -2.09
N VAL A 40 23.62 13.51 -1.40
CA VAL A 40 22.53 13.03 -0.56
C VAL A 40 21.24 13.08 -1.40
N SER A 41 20.38 12.06 -1.29
CA SER A 41 19.15 12.02 -2.08
C SER A 41 18.00 11.36 -1.32
N PRO A 42 16.76 11.83 -1.52
CA PRO A 42 15.60 11.14 -0.99
C PRO A 42 15.40 9.81 -1.72
N ALA A 43 15.03 8.77 -0.96
CA ALA A 43 14.58 7.49 -1.47
C ALA A 43 13.29 7.11 -0.76
N ALA A 44 12.19 7.06 -1.51
CA ALA A 44 10.93 6.46 -1.11
C ALA A 44 10.72 5.26 -2.03
N ASN A 45 11.20 4.09 -1.63
CA ASN A 45 11.14 2.88 -2.46
C ASN A 45 9.97 1.97 -2.02
N GLY A 46 8.75 2.49 -1.96
CA GLY A 46 7.59 1.59 -1.95
C GLY A 46 7.55 0.76 -3.25
N PRO A 47 6.77 -0.31 -3.34
CA PRO A 47 6.45 -0.97 -4.61
C PRO A 47 5.60 -0.07 -5.53
N SER A 48 5.91 1.22 -5.65
CA SER A 48 5.33 2.14 -6.63
C SER A 48 5.66 1.73 -8.08
N GLY A 49 6.71 0.89 -8.26
CA GLY A 49 7.04 0.22 -9.51
C GLY A 49 6.38 -1.15 -9.71
N GLY A 50 5.55 -1.60 -8.76
CA GLY A 50 4.94 -2.94 -8.77
C GLY A 50 3.66 -2.95 -7.96
N TRP A 51 2.65 -2.23 -8.45
CA TRP A 51 1.26 -2.28 -8.00
C TRP A 51 0.88 -3.72 -7.60
N THR A 52 0.82 -4.02 -6.31
CA THR A 52 0.09 -5.21 -5.85
C THR A 52 -1.37 -4.81 -5.78
N GLY A 53 -1.95 -4.65 -6.98
CA GLY A 53 -3.35 -4.32 -7.18
C GLY A 53 -4.17 -5.61 -7.22
N ILE A 54 -5.12 -5.77 -6.31
CA ILE A 54 -6.15 -6.81 -6.48
C ILE A 54 -7.28 -6.18 -7.29
N VAL A 55 -7.42 -6.59 -8.54
CA VAL A 55 -8.58 -6.24 -9.38
C VAL A 55 -9.70 -7.22 -9.08
N SER A 56 -10.83 -6.71 -8.63
CA SER A 56 -12.00 -7.49 -8.23
C SER A 56 -13.27 -6.91 -8.83
N SER A 57 -14.21 -7.79 -9.18
CA SER A 57 -15.48 -7.46 -9.80
C SER A 57 -16.48 -6.85 -8.81
N ASP A 58 -17.66 -6.46 -9.31
CA ASP A 58 -18.72 -5.74 -8.62
C ASP A 58 -18.89 -6.10 -7.13
N LYS A 59 -19.00 -5.04 -6.31
CA LYS A 59 -19.23 -5.08 -4.86
C LYS A 59 -18.09 -5.69 -4.02
N TRP A 60 -16.87 -5.79 -4.53
CA TRP A 60 -15.74 -6.32 -3.73
C TRP A 60 -15.50 -5.54 -2.42
N LEU A 61 -15.72 -4.23 -2.42
CA LEU A 61 -15.64 -3.39 -1.21
C LEU A 61 -16.54 -3.90 -0.07
N GLN A 62 -17.66 -4.56 -0.39
CA GLN A 62 -18.62 -5.10 0.58
C GLN A 62 -18.27 -6.53 1.03
N ARG A 63 -17.20 -7.11 0.48
CA ARG A 63 -16.80 -8.51 0.72
C ARG A 63 -15.35 -8.65 1.18
N MET A 64 -14.63 -7.54 1.27
CA MET A 64 -13.28 -7.50 1.79
C MET A 64 -13.24 -6.80 3.13
N THR A 65 -12.70 -7.50 4.12
CA THR A 65 -12.39 -6.95 5.44
C THR A 65 -10.91 -6.64 5.49
N ILE A 66 -10.52 -5.50 6.05
CA ILE A 66 -9.13 -5.15 6.32
C ILE A 66 -8.96 -4.85 7.81
N HIS A 67 -7.78 -5.18 8.33
CA HIS A 67 -7.40 -4.97 9.72
C HIS A 67 -5.94 -4.51 9.77
N PHE A 68 -5.71 -3.38 10.46
CA PHE A 68 -4.39 -2.80 10.73
C PHE A 68 -4.08 -2.90 12.23
N PRO A 69 -3.40 -3.95 12.70
CA PRO A 69 -3.21 -4.19 14.13
C PRO A 69 -2.28 -3.18 14.82
N LEU A 70 -1.48 -2.43 14.04
CA LEU A 70 -0.41 -1.56 14.54
C LEU A 70 -0.55 -0.12 14.06
N VAL A 71 -1.73 0.33 13.64
CA VAL A 71 -1.91 1.68 13.11
C VAL A 71 -2.71 2.52 14.10
N GLY A 72 -2.20 3.70 14.47
CA GLY A 72 -2.95 4.70 15.25
C GLY A 72 -3.11 6.04 14.55
N ILE A 73 -2.25 6.31 13.55
CA ILE A 73 -2.20 7.60 12.88
C ILE A 73 -2.03 7.45 11.37
N ILE A 74 -2.33 8.53 10.64
CA ILE A 74 -2.14 8.64 9.19
C ILE A 74 -1.30 9.88 8.86
N SER A 75 -0.61 9.84 7.73
CA SER A 75 -0.03 11.04 7.11
C SER A 75 -0.61 11.27 5.73
N ARG A 76 -0.67 12.54 5.30
CA ARG A 76 -1.18 12.90 3.97
C ARG A 76 -0.25 13.93 3.32
N ARG A 77 -0.03 13.78 2.02
CA ARG A 77 0.51 14.87 1.19
C ARG A 77 -0.60 15.92 1.05
N GLY A 78 -0.35 17.14 1.49
CA GLY A 78 -1.34 18.22 1.39
C GLY A 78 -1.83 18.35 -0.05
N THR A 79 -3.14 18.18 -0.24
CA THR A 79 -3.86 18.64 -1.43
C THR A 79 -4.83 19.72 -0.98
N SER A 80 -5.35 20.50 -1.93
CA SER A 80 -6.14 21.74 -1.80
C SER A 80 -7.48 21.61 -1.07
N ILE A 81 -7.56 20.81 -0.01
CA ILE A 81 -8.77 20.55 0.75
C ILE A 81 -8.77 21.42 2.02
N PRO A 82 -9.83 22.20 2.27
CA PRO A 82 -9.88 23.13 3.40
C PRO A 82 -9.84 22.47 4.80
N THR A 83 -10.12 21.17 4.93
CA THR A 83 -10.17 20.48 6.22
C THR A 83 -8.81 20.02 6.74
N TRP A 84 -7.75 20.02 5.91
CA TRP A 84 -6.42 19.55 6.28
C TRP A 84 -5.32 20.46 5.72
N SER A 85 -4.45 20.97 6.59
CA SER A 85 -3.27 21.74 6.18
C SER A 85 -2.13 20.80 5.75
N TYR A 86 -1.21 21.31 4.92
CA TYR A 86 -0.02 20.57 4.49
C TYR A 86 0.79 20.05 5.69
N GLY A 87 1.28 18.81 5.62
CA GLY A 87 2.13 18.26 6.68
C GLY A 87 1.40 17.99 8.00
N GLN A 88 0.19 17.42 7.93
CA GLN A 88 -0.56 17.00 9.12
C GLN A 88 -0.56 15.48 9.32
N ILE A 89 -0.53 15.10 10.60
CA ILE A 89 -0.76 13.74 11.08
C ILE A 89 -2.12 13.74 11.77
N ALA A 90 -2.90 12.68 11.55
CA ALA A 90 -4.22 12.52 12.15
C ALA A 90 -4.31 11.24 12.97
N ASP A 91 -5.17 11.23 13.98
CA ASP A 91 -5.61 10.00 14.64
C ASP A 91 -6.72 9.34 13.81
N VAL A 92 -6.59 8.03 13.57
CA VAL A 92 -7.56 7.26 12.76
C VAL A 92 -8.98 7.24 13.35
N LYS A 93 -9.09 7.35 14.68
CA LYS A 93 -10.36 7.30 15.43
C LYS A 93 -11.11 8.62 15.44
N THR A 94 -10.48 9.71 15.03
CA THR A 94 -11.10 11.04 15.01
C THR A 94 -11.28 11.59 13.60
N SER A 95 -10.73 10.90 12.61
CA SER A 95 -10.69 11.34 11.22
C SER A 95 -11.84 10.76 10.42
N PHE A 96 -12.58 11.62 9.71
CA PHE A 96 -13.65 11.23 8.78
C PHE A 96 -14.71 10.31 9.41
N ASP A 97 -15.23 10.70 10.58
CA ASP A 97 -16.26 9.93 11.31
C ASP A 97 -15.84 8.46 11.53
N GLU A 98 -14.60 8.26 11.98
CA GLU A 98 -13.99 6.93 12.23
C GLU A 98 -13.83 6.06 10.98
N ALA A 99 -14.06 6.59 9.77
CA ALA A 99 -13.92 5.84 8.53
C ALA A 99 -12.51 5.25 8.32
N LEU A 100 -11.49 5.86 8.93
CA LEU A 100 -10.10 5.41 8.86
C LEU A 100 -9.68 4.49 10.00
N ASP A 101 -10.54 4.27 10.99
CA ASP A 101 -10.27 3.30 12.05
C ASP A 101 -10.45 1.87 11.53
N PHE A 102 -9.32 1.26 11.18
CA PHE A 102 -9.20 -0.15 10.85
C PHE A 102 -8.39 -0.92 11.91
N THR A 103 -8.31 -0.39 13.14
CA THR A 103 -7.63 -1.06 14.27
C THR A 103 -8.35 -2.32 14.74
N SER A 104 -9.60 -2.50 14.29
CA SER A 104 -10.34 -3.76 14.33
C SER A 104 -10.74 -4.15 12.91
N PRO A 105 -10.97 -5.45 12.63
CA PRO A 105 -11.42 -5.90 11.31
C PRO A 105 -12.69 -5.15 10.86
N LYS A 106 -12.61 -4.47 9.71
CA LYS A 106 -13.71 -3.68 9.16
C LYS A 106 -13.84 -3.87 7.66
N LEU A 107 -15.08 -3.91 7.15
CA LEU A 107 -15.33 -3.95 5.71
C LEU A 107 -14.82 -2.66 5.06
N ILE A 108 -14.06 -2.79 3.97
CA ILE A 108 -13.48 -1.62 3.29
C ILE A 108 -14.60 -0.68 2.83
N GLY A 109 -15.69 -1.22 2.31
CA GLY A 109 -16.84 -0.44 1.83
C GLY A 109 -17.74 0.14 2.92
N GLN A 110 -17.55 -0.19 4.20
CA GLN A 110 -18.49 0.18 5.27
C GLN A 110 -18.69 1.70 5.36
N ASP A 111 -17.58 2.43 5.46
CA ASP A 111 -17.58 3.88 5.72
C ASP A 111 -17.04 4.67 4.54
N ILE A 112 -16.93 4.05 3.35
CA ILE A 112 -16.26 4.67 2.20
C ILE A 112 -16.94 5.99 1.78
N GLN A 113 -18.24 6.15 2.00
CA GLN A 113 -18.95 7.39 1.67
C GLN A 113 -18.57 8.56 2.61
N SER A 114 -18.11 8.28 3.83
CA SER A 114 -17.62 9.28 4.78
C SER A 114 -16.22 9.81 4.41
N THR A 115 -15.59 9.26 3.37
CA THR A 115 -14.22 9.63 2.95
C THR A 115 -14.16 10.72 1.87
N THR A 116 -15.22 11.49 1.67
CA THR A 116 -15.20 12.58 0.68
C THR A 116 -14.11 13.59 1.00
N GLY A 117 -13.25 13.86 0.01
CA GLY A 117 -12.06 14.68 0.14
C GLY A 117 -10.80 13.90 0.52
N LEU A 118 -10.90 12.66 0.99
CA LEU A 118 -9.72 11.91 1.46
C LEU A 118 -8.71 11.67 0.33
N CYS A 119 -9.20 11.29 -0.85
CA CYS A 119 -8.39 11.02 -2.04
C CYS A 119 -8.21 12.22 -3.00
N GLY A 120 -8.45 13.45 -2.50
CA GLY A 120 -8.37 14.69 -3.27
C GLY A 120 -9.73 15.38 -3.43
N ASP A 121 -9.73 16.57 -4.03
CA ASP A 121 -10.94 17.40 -4.16
C ASP A 121 -12.05 16.63 -4.89
N ASN A 122 -13.26 16.62 -4.31
CA ASN A 122 -14.43 15.87 -4.79
C ASN A 122 -14.17 14.36 -5.02
N CYS A 123 -13.17 13.80 -4.34
CA CYS A 123 -12.85 12.38 -4.41
C CYS A 123 -13.38 11.65 -3.18
N THR A 124 -14.09 10.54 -3.39
CA THR A 124 -14.52 9.62 -2.32
C THR A 124 -13.77 8.31 -2.50
N GLY A 125 -13.19 7.78 -1.43
CA GLY A 125 -12.37 6.57 -1.44
C GLY A 125 -11.10 6.75 -0.60
N TYR A 126 -10.51 5.64 -0.21
CA TYR A 126 -9.22 5.65 0.48
C TYR A 126 -8.09 5.88 -0.52
N ASP A 127 -7.24 6.85 -0.18
CA ASP A 127 -5.93 7.12 -0.76
C ASP A 127 -5.09 7.70 0.38
N THR A 128 -4.66 6.84 1.29
CA THR A 128 -4.17 7.25 2.61
C THR A 128 -2.98 6.43 3.08
N CYS A 129 -1.98 7.13 3.63
CA CYS A 129 -0.77 6.55 4.19
C CYS A 129 -1.01 6.26 5.66
N PHE A 130 -1.19 4.98 6.00
CA PHE A 130 -1.36 4.52 7.37
C PHE A 130 0.01 4.29 8.00
N ILE A 131 0.25 4.93 9.14
CA ILE A 131 1.52 4.84 9.84
C ILE A 131 1.50 3.65 10.79
N ILE A 132 2.52 2.80 10.68
CA ILE A 132 2.65 1.62 11.52
C ILE A 132 3.43 1.99 12.78
N ASP A 133 2.72 2.01 13.90
CA ASP A 133 3.24 2.15 15.25
C ASP A 133 3.73 0.79 15.76
N ARG A 134 5.03 0.52 15.54
CA ARG A 134 5.64 -0.75 15.94
C ARG A 134 6.21 -0.65 17.34
N PRO A 135 5.98 -1.66 18.21
CA PRO A 135 6.53 -1.67 19.55
C PRO A 135 8.07 -1.55 19.52
N THR A 136 8.62 -0.56 20.23
CA THR A 136 10.06 -0.30 20.29
C THR A 136 10.86 -1.40 21.00
N ASN A 137 10.17 -2.31 21.70
CA ASN A 137 10.73 -3.46 22.40
C ASN A 137 10.88 -4.72 21.54
N ILE A 138 10.36 -4.73 20.30
CA ILE A 138 10.62 -5.80 19.31
C ILE A 138 11.77 -5.29 18.43
N SER A 139 13.00 -5.54 18.85
CA SER A 139 14.18 -4.78 18.38
C SER A 139 14.68 -5.10 16.97
N ASP A 140 14.10 -6.06 16.25
CA ASP A 140 14.70 -6.58 15.02
C ASP A 140 13.75 -6.68 13.81
N TRP A 141 12.54 -6.10 13.84
CA TRP A 141 11.54 -6.27 12.75
C TRP A 141 12.00 -5.74 11.38
N THR A 142 13.06 -4.94 11.34
CA THR A 142 13.70 -4.45 10.10
C THR A 142 14.91 -5.27 9.66
N SER A 143 15.35 -6.26 10.44
CA SER A 143 16.64 -6.95 10.27
C SER A 143 16.64 -8.02 9.19
N SER A 144 15.50 -8.69 8.98
CA SER A 144 15.34 -9.71 7.94
C SER A 144 13.87 -9.87 7.54
N PRO A 145 13.58 -10.49 6.38
CA PRO A 145 12.22 -10.87 6.01
C PRO A 145 11.50 -11.73 7.05
N LYS A 146 12.23 -12.52 7.84
CA LYS A 146 11.66 -13.41 8.87
C LYS A 146 11.28 -12.67 10.14
N ALA A 147 11.88 -11.51 10.40
CA ALA A 147 11.62 -10.72 11.59
C ALA A 147 10.51 -9.67 11.37
N MET A 148 10.11 -9.40 10.12
CA MET A 148 9.07 -8.43 9.82
C MET A 148 7.76 -8.78 10.53
N VAL A 149 7.19 -7.81 11.24
CA VAL A 149 5.88 -7.99 11.86
C VAL A 149 4.75 -7.59 10.89
N PRO A 150 3.57 -8.22 11.00
CA PRO A 150 2.42 -7.90 10.15
C PRO A 150 2.05 -6.41 10.19
N ALA A 151 1.80 -5.84 9.02
CA ALA A 151 1.31 -4.47 8.86
C ALA A 151 -0.22 -4.43 8.70
N LEU A 152 -0.77 -5.39 7.97
CA LEU A 152 -2.21 -5.56 7.81
C LEU A 152 -2.57 -7.01 7.49
N ASN A 153 -3.82 -7.35 7.76
CA ASN A 153 -4.48 -8.54 7.25
C ASN A 153 -5.72 -8.14 6.46
N MET A 154 -5.99 -8.84 5.36
CA MET A 154 -7.16 -8.63 4.54
C MET A 154 -7.82 -9.96 4.19
N PHE A 155 -9.15 -10.04 4.32
CA PHE A 155 -9.91 -11.27 4.13
C PHE A 155 -11.04 -11.08 3.11
N SER A 156 -11.22 -12.06 2.23
CA SER A 156 -12.34 -12.12 1.28
C SER A 156 -13.40 -13.12 1.70
N THR A 157 -14.62 -12.66 1.98
CA THR A 157 -15.77 -13.56 2.19
C THR A 157 -16.20 -14.26 0.89
N THR A 158 -15.76 -13.78 -0.28
CA THR A 158 -16.13 -14.38 -1.56
C THR A 158 -15.34 -15.64 -1.85
N THR A 159 -14.03 -15.59 -1.58
CA THR A 159 -13.10 -16.67 -1.92
C THR A 159 -12.64 -17.45 -0.69
N GLY A 160 -12.92 -16.98 0.52
CA GLY A 160 -12.35 -17.52 1.76
C GLY A 160 -10.84 -17.28 1.89
N ILE A 161 -10.26 -16.42 1.05
CA ILE A 161 -8.80 -16.19 1.06
C ILE A 161 -8.49 -15.04 2.02
N SER A 162 -7.52 -15.27 2.91
CA SER A 162 -6.86 -14.22 3.70
C SER A 162 -5.51 -13.87 3.10
N MET A 163 -5.11 -12.61 3.23
CA MET A 163 -3.82 -12.10 2.83
C MET A 163 -3.17 -11.35 3.98
N LEU A 164 -2.07 -11.90 4.50
CA LEU A 164 -1.25 -11.27 5.52
C LEU A 164 -0.08 -10.53 4.86
N VAL A 165 0.02 -9.22 5.13
CA VAL A 165 1.11 -8.40 4.63
C VAL A 165 2.06 -8.06 5.76
N SER A 166 3.32 -8.48 5.65
CA SER A 166 4.39 -8.05 6.57
C SER A 166 5.42 -7.23 5.81
N THR A 167 5.98 -6.22 6.46
CA THR A 167 6.94 -5.32 5.82
C THR A 167 7.93 -4.76 6.84
N ASN A 168 9.11 -4.34 6.38
CA ASN A 168 10.04 -3.53 7.14
C ASN A 168 9.86 -2.02 6.91
N GLN A 169 8.81 -1.63 6.18
CA GLN A 169 8.44 -0.24 5.98
C GLN A 169 7.67 0.33 7.18
N HIS A 170 7.71 1.65 7.32
CA HIS A 170 7.13 2.38 8.46
C HIS A 170 5.67 2.81 8.22
N ALA A 171 5.18 2.66 7.00
CA ALA A 171 3.81 2.99 6.61
C ALA A 171 3.31 2.04 5.52
N VAL A 172 2.00 2.04 5.30
CA VAL A 172 1.35 1.42 4.16
C VAL A 172 0.33 2.38 3.55
N GLN A 173 0.46 2.67 2.26
CA GLN A 173 -0.57 3.35 1.49
C GLN A 173 -1.68 2.35 1.13
N ILE A 174 -2.93 2.76 1.32
CA ILE A 174 -4.08 2.10 0.72
C ILE A 174 -4.72 3.04 -0.29
N TYR A 175 -4.84 2.55 -1.53
CA TYR A 175 -5.60 3.22 -2.57
C TYR A 175 -6.70 2.31 -3.11
N THR A 176 -7.95 2.74 -3.02
CA THR A 176 -9.13 1.98 -3.47
C THR A 176 -9.55 2.29 -4.90
N CYS A 177 -8.60 2.72 -5.74
CA CYS A 177 -8.86 2.89 -7.17
C CYS A 177 -10.01 3.86 -7.48
N SER A 178 -10.15 4.92 -6.67
CA SER A 178 -11.22 5.92 -6.78
C SER A 178 -11.12 6.78 -8.04
N GLY A 179 -9.93 6.89 -8.64
CA GLY A 179 -9.67 7.56 -9.91
C GLY A 179 -9.84 6.69 -11.15
N GLN A 180 -10.16 5.39 -11.01
CA GLN A 180 -10.45 4.53 -12.17
C GLN A 180 -11.84 4.84 -12.74
N ASN A 181 -11.99 4.68 -14.05
CA ASN A 181 -13.20 5.08 -14.78
C ASN A 181 -13.70 3.99 -15.76
N GLY A 182 -13.20 2.76 -15.65
CA GLY A 182 -13.63 1.66 -16.53
C GLY A 182 -12.95 1.62 -17.89
N THR A 183 -11.87 2.38 -18.13
CA THR A 183 -11.15 2.33 -19.42
C THR A 183 -9.90 1.46 -19.40
N LEU A 184 -9.40 1.08 -18.23
CA LEU A 184 -8.19 0.27 -18.11
C LEU A 184 -8.53 -1.21 -18.29
N PRO A 185 -8.08 -1.88 -19.37
CA PRO A 185 -8.40 -3.29 -19.58
C PRO A 185 -7.75 -4.19 -18.54
N VAL A 186 -8.46 -5.24 -18.13
CA VAL A 186 -7.88 -6.32 -17.31
C VAL A 186 -7.11 -7.30 -18.20
N LYS A 187 -6.34 -8.22 -17.59
CA LYS A 187 -5.60 -9.23 -18.38
C LYS A 187 -6.56 -10.20 -19.06
N GLN A 188 -6.22 -10.66 -20.26
CA GLN A 188 -7.06 -11.62 -21.00
C GLN A 188 -7.41 -12.86 -20.17
N SER A 189 -6.47 -13.41 -19.41
CA SER A 189 -6.73 -14.55 -18.53
C SER A 189 -7.77 -14.26 -17.43
N GLN A 190 -7.90 -13.01 -16.99
CA GLN A 190 -8.95 -12.60 -16.05
C GLN A 190 -10.29 -12.48 -16.78
N VAL A 191 -10.31 -11.97 -18.00
CA VAL A 191 -11.52 -11.95 -18.86
C VAL A 191 -12.03 -13.38 -19.06
N ASP A 192 -11.16 -14.30 -19.43
CA ASP A 192 -11.52 -15.70 -19.67
C ASP A 192 -12.10 -16.37 -18.41
N ARG A 193 -11.46 -16.16 -17.24
CA ARG A 193 -11.97 -16.65 -15.95
C ARG A 193 -13.33 -16.02 -15.60
N ASN A 194 -13.47 -14.70 -15.76
CA ASN A 194 -14.71 -13.99 -15.44
C ASN A 194 -15.86 -14.51 -16.34
N ASN A 195 -15.59 -14.77 -17.63
CA ASN A 195 -16.54 -15.36 -18.56
C ASN A 195 -16.98 -16.78 -18.14
N GLN A 196 -16.05 -17.61 -17.67
CA GLN A 196 -16.36 -18.96 -17.17
C GLN A 196 -17.25 -18.93 -15.92
N GLN A 197 -16.98 -18.00 -15.00
CA GLN A 197 -17.74 -17.83 -13.75
C GLN A 197 -19.12 -17.20 -13.97
N ASN A 198 -19.34 -16.49 -15.09
CA ASN A 198 -20.59 -15.83 -15.43
C ASN A 198 -21.54 -16.67 -16.29
N THR A 199 -21.43 -18.00 -16.25
CA THR A 199 -22.33 -18.93 -16.94
C THR A 199 -23.74 -18.90 -16.33
N GLY A 200 -24.51 -17.84 -16.64
CA GLY A 200 -25.89 -17.65 -16.20
C GLY A 200 -26.30 -16.20 -15.86
N ASN A 201 -25.39 -15.23 -15.86
CA ASN A 201 -25.69 -13.83 -15.54
C ASN A 201 -25.39 -12.93 -16.75
N THR A 202 -26.38 -12.18 -17.23
CA THR A 202 -26.32 -11.32 -18.44
C THR A 202 -25.59 -10.00 -18.22
N THR A 203 -24.95 -9.82 -17.06
CA THR A 203 -24.17 -8.61 -16.78
C THR A 203 -22.78 -8.78 -17.40
N HIS A 204 -22.36 -7.79 -18.21
CA HIS A 204 -21.10 -7.82 -18.95
C HIS A 204 -19.92 -8.34 -18.10
N PRO A 205 -19.07 -9.22 -18.63
CA PRO A 205 -17.88 -9.64 -17.91
C PRO A 205 -17.03 -8.42 -17.56
N VAL A 206 -16.53 -8.36 -16.32
CA VAL A 206 -15.64 -7.27 -15.89
C VAL A 206 -14.33 -7.39 -16.66
N ASP A 207 -14.26 -6.70 -17.79
CA ASP A 207 -13.14 -6.67 -18.75
C ASP A 207 -12.25 -5.44 -18.57
N THR A 208 -12.68 -4.51 -17.72
CA THR A 208 -12.05 -3.24 -17.41
C THR A 208 -12.07 -2.96 -15.92
N VAL A 209 -11.09 -2.21 -15.42
CA VAL A 209 -11.01 -1.78 -14.02
C VAL A 209 -11.94 -0.60 -13.80
N GLN A 210 -13.05 -0.86 -13.13
CA GLN A 210 -14.04 0.16 -12.78
C GLN A 210 -13.57 1.05 -11.63
N LYS A 211 -14.28 2.16 -11.39
CA LYS A 211 -14.11 2.92 -10.14
C LYS A 211 -14.35 2.00 -8.96
N TYR A 212 -13.43 2.00 -7.99
CA TYR A 212 -13.41 1.00 -6.93
C TYR A 212 -13.37 -0.44 -7.46
N GLY A 213 -12.71 -0.69 -8.59
CA GLY A 213 -12.49 -2.05 -9.12
C GLY A 213 -11.22 -2.70 -8.59
N CYS A 214 -10.45 -1.99 -7.76
CA CYS A 214 -9.25 -2.54 -7.15
C CYS A 214 -8.90 -1.92 -5.79
N ILE A 215 -7.98 -2.59 -5.11
CA ILE A 215 -7.20 -2.04 -4.00
C ILE A 215 -5.72 -2.17 -4.29
N VAL A 216 -4.99 -1.13 -3.95
CA VAL A 216 -3.53 -1.08 -3.96
C VAL A 216 -3.05 -1.02 -2.52
N ILE A 217 -2.06 -1.85 -2.21
CA ILE A 217 -1.39 -1.91 -0.91
C ILE A 217 0.08 -1.61 -1.14
N GLU A 218 0.57 -0.49 -0.62
CA GLU A 218 1.95 -0.03 -0.84
C GLU A 218 2.69 0.13 0.48
N PRO A 219 3.46 -0.88 0.92
CA PRO A 219 4.42 -0.69 1.99
C PRO A 219 5.44 0.39 1.62
N GLU A 220 5.52 1.46 2.40
CA GLU A 220 6.33 2.64 2.09
C GLU A 220 6.80 3.42 3.33
N GLY A 221 7.60 4.47 3.10
CA GLY A 221 7.90 5.45 4.14
C GLY A 221 6.77 6.47 4.29
N TRP A 222 6.81 7.27 5.36
CA TRP A 222 5.77 8.28 5.60
C TRP A 222 5.66 9.25 4.42
N ILE A 223 4.48 9.37 3.83
CA ILE A 223 4.26 10.37 2.79
C ILE A 223 4.61 11.75 3.34
N ASP A 224 5.40 12.50 2.56
CA ASP A 224 5.81 13.87 2.85
C ASP A 224 6.79 14.05 4.03
N GLY A 225 7.34 12.97 4.60
CA GLY A 225 8.29 13.05 5.72
C GLY A 225 9.59 13.80 5.44
N VAL A 226 10.03 13.87 4.17
CA VAL A 226 11.18 14.69 3.76
C VAL A 226 10.91 16.20 3.91
N ASN A 227 9.68 16.63 3.62
CA ASN A 227 9.27 18.04 3.76
C ASN A 227 8.81 18.37 5.19
N ASN A 228 8.65 17.36 6.04
CA ASN A 228 8.26 17.48 7.45
C ASN A 228 9.32 16.85 8.37
N PRO A 229 10.53 17.42 8.43
CA PRO A 229 11.65 16.84 9.18
C PRO A 229 11.36 16.66 10.67
N GLN A 230 10.44 17.45 11.24
CA GLN A 230 9.97 17.35 12.62
C GLN A 230 9.34 15.99 12.95
N TRP A 231 8.95 15.18 11.96
CA TRP A 231 8.43 13.83 12.15
C TRP A 231 9.50 12.76 12.36
N GLY A 232 10.79 13.13 12.32
CA GLY A 232 11.90 12.21 12.59
C GLY A 232 12.16 11.17 11.50
N GLN A 233 11.60 11.36 10.30
CA GLN A 233 11.65 10.37 9.22
C GLN A 233 12.88 10.47 8.30
N LEU A 234 13.69 11.53 8.42
CA LEU A 234 14.79 11.78 7.48
C LEU A 234 15.78 10.63 7.39
N GLN A 235 16.11 9.98 8.51
CA GLN A 235 17.03 8.83 8.53
C GLN A 235 16.52 7.60 7.76
N TYR A 236 15.22 7.52 7.50
CA TYR A 236 14.58 6.43 6.77
C TYR A 236 14.26 6.79 5.31
N GLN A 237 14.41 8.07 4.94
CA GLN A 237 14.00 8.58 3.63
C GLN A 237 15.10 9.33 2.90
N ILE A 238 16.19 9.70 3.57
CA ILE A 238 17.33 10.41 3.00
C ILE A 238 18.58 9.54 3.17
N PHE A 239 19.20 9.19 2.04
CA PHE A 239 20.37 8.32 2.01
C PHE A 239 21.54 9.03 1.32
N GLY A 240 22.75 8.77 1.80
CA GLY A 240 23.99 9.36 1.30
C GLY A 240 25.10 8.32 1.12
N PRO A 241 26.30 8.74 0.66
CA PRO A 241 27.44 7.83 0.48
C PRO A 241 27.88 7.13 1.76
N ASN A 242 27.64 7.75 2.91
CA ASN A 242 28.08 7.29 4.22
C ASN A 242 26.97 6.57 5.01
N THR A 243 25.80 6.36 4.41
CA THR A 243 24.69 5.61 5.04
C THR A 243 24.57 4.23 4.40
N PRO A 244 24.06 3.23 5.14
CA PRO A 244 23.64 1.97 4.55
C PRO A 244 22.64 2.18 3.40
N PRO A 245 22.51 1.21 2.46
CA PRO A 245 21.50 1.29 1.41
C PRO A 245 20.08 1.24 1.99
N ALA A 246 19.13 1.83 1.28
CA ALA A 246 17.72 1.62 1.55
C ALA A 246 17.34 0.17 1.18
N VAL A 247 16.81 -0.57 2.14
CA VAL A 247 16.38 -1.97 1.99
C VAL A 247 14.93 -2.09 2.35
N ASN A 248 14.12 -2.52 1.38
CA ASN A 248 12.68 -2.58 1.50
C ASN A 248 12.20 -4.01 1.24
N TRP A 249 11.46 -4.56 2.20
CA TRP A 249 10.91 -5.90 2.16
C TRP A 249 9.41 -5.86 2.40
N ALA A 250 8.69 -6.67 1.64
CA ALA A 250 7.29 -6.97 1.89
C ALA A 250 7.01 -8.44 1.55
N THR A 251 6.21 -9.10 2.39
CA THR A 251 5.66 -10.43 2.12
C THR A 251 4.15 -10.31 2.00
N TYR A 252 3.59 -11.08 1.07
CA TYR A 252 2.16 -11.27 0.89
C TYR A 252 1.90 -12.77 1.00
N VAL A 253 1.46 -13.20 2.18
CA VAL A 253 1.09 -14.60 2.45
C VAL A 253 -0.39 -14.74 2.13
N LEU A 254 -0.77 -15.69 1.28
CA LEU A 254 -2.17 -15.97 0.95
C LEU A 254 -2.55 -17.34 1.50
N GLU A 255 -3.62 -17.41 2.29
CA GLU A 255 -4.08 -18.63 2.93
C GLU A 255 -5.58 -18.81 2.70
N GLU A 256 -6.02 -20.06 2.54
CA GLU A 256 -7.44 -20.40 2.60
C GLU A 256 -7.86 -20.46 4.06
N CYS A 257 -8.81 -19.61 4.44
CA CYS A 257 -9.36 -19.57 5.77
C CYS A 257 -10.81 -20.05 5.69
N ASN A 258 -11.17 -21.02 6.54
CA ASN A 258 -12.55 -21.53 6.67
C ASN A 258 -13.50 -20.51 7.34
N GLY A 259 -13.35 -19.22 7.07
CA GLY A 259 -14.15 -18.13 7.63
C GLY A 259 -13.53 -17.38 8.81
N GLU A 260 -12.28 -17.69 9.21
CA GLU A 260 -11.60 -17.05 10.35
C GLU A 260 -10.39 -16.20 9.91
N ILE A 261 -10.24 -15.00 10.47
CA ILE A 261 -9.05 -14.17 10.26
C ILE A 261 -7.95 -14.69 11.18
N HIS A 262 -6.96 -15.39 10.65
CA HIS A 262 -5.78 -15.79 11.43
C HIS A 262 -4.92 -14.54 11.67
N VAL A 263 -5.00 -14.00 12.89
CA VAL A 263 -4.34 -12.74 13.28
C VAL A 263 -2.86 -12.92 13.60
N ASN A 264 -2.43 -14.17 13.80
CA ASN A 264 -1.06 -14.55 14.12
C ASN A 264 -0.61 -15.57 13.08
N GLY A 265 0.49 -15.32 12.38
CA GLY A 265 1.05 -16.20 11.35
C GLY A 265 1.59 -17.54 11.87
N GLU A 266 0.88 -18.19 12.78
CA GLU A 266 1.09 -19.59 13.14
C GLU A 266 0.42 -20.45 12.07
N VAL A 267 1.23 -20.88 11.12
CA VAL A 267 0.90 -22.01 10.24
C VAL A 267 0.80 -23.23 11.15
N SER A 268 -0.38 -23.83 11.27
CA SER A 268 -0.53 -25.15 11.87
C SER A 268 0.17 -26.18 10.99
N ASP A 269 1.05 -26.99 11.60
CA ASP A 269 1.79 -28.11 10.97
C ASP A 269 0.88 -29.08 10.19
#